data_AF-A0A495XHV8-F1
#
_entry.id   AF-A0A495XHV8-F1
#
_cell.length_a   1.000
_cell.length_b   1.000
_cell.length_c   1.000
_cell.angle_alpha   90.00
_cell.angle_beta   90.00
_cell.angle_gamma   90.00
#
_symmetry.space_group_name_H-M   'P 1'
#
loop_
_entity.id
_entity.type
_entity.pdbx_description
1 polymer ?
#
loop_
_entity_poly.entity_id
_entity_poly.type
_entity_poly.pdbx_seq_one_letter_code
_entity_poly.pdbx_strand_id
1 'polypeptide(L)'
;MRALAAVLLLLLTGCTPSLVGLTPTPPAPPPGAVLHFRPVLAVSTSTTPTSITGIPRKAEPDTAAVAEARRVRQDPGLTGETVPSFSCPAEDPLAGRDDPALPLVTCGRDGSVYVLGPAELDRSHVEDAEARGEVVEVRFTVPGGVRWADFTGRNVGRRVAVVVNTLVVSAPTVQEAITGGSAQISGPFTEAEAEELAGRVTGG
;
A
#
# COMPACT_ATOMS: atom_id res chain seq x y z
N MET A 1 -30.64 58.05 -57.31
CA MET A 1 -31.89 57.30 -57.01
C MET A 1 -31.48 56.05 -56.24
N ARG A 2 -31.48 56.09 -54.90
CA ARG A 2 -32.56 55.61 -54.01
C ARG A 2 -32.91 54.12 -54.20
N ALA A 3 -32.43 53.27 -53.28
CA ALA A 3 -33.17 52.19 -52.60
C ALA A 3 -32.15 51.41 -51.71
N LEU A 4 -32.15 51.57 -50.38
CA LEU A 4 -32.94 50.79 -49.40
C LEU A 4 -32.69 49.28 -49.49
N ALA A 5 -31.90 48.75 -48.55
CA ALA A 5 -32.01 47.37 -48.10
C ALA A 5 -31.93 47.35 -46.56
N ALA A 6 -33.02 46.91 -45.97
CA ALA A 6 -33.30 46.88 -44.56
C ALA A 6 -32.79 45.60 -43.90
N VAL A 7 -32.34 45.73 -42.65
CA VAL A 7 -32.59 44.87 -41.48
C VAL A 7 -32.82 43.37 -41.75
N LEU A 8 -31.89 42.54 -41.26
CA LEU A 8 -32.26 41.25 -40.69
C LEU A 8 -31.37 40.93 -39.47
N LEU A 9 -31.95 41.11 -38.30
CA LEU A 9 -31.42 40.77 -36.99
C LEU A 9 -31.73 39.28 -36.73
N LEU A 10 -30.72 38.41 -36.76
CA LEU A 10 -30.85 37.00 -36.40
C LEU A 10 -30.38 36.80 -34.95
N LEU A 11 -31.34 36.70 -34.04
CA LEU A 11 -31.16 36.24 -32.66
C LEU A 11 -30.87 34.73 -32.69
N LEU A 12 -29.62 34.35 -32.44
CA LEU A 12 -29.25 32.95 -32.20
C LEU A 12 -29.27 32.66 -30.70
N THR A 13 -30.43 32.23 -30.20
CA THR A 13 -30.59 31.53 -28.92
C THR A 13 -29.99 30.12 -29.06
N GLY A 14 -28.71 29.98 -28.72
CA GLY A 14 -28.03 28.69 -28.61
C GLY A 14 -28.17 28.11 -27.21
N CYS A 15 -28.80 26.94 -27.10
CA CYS A 15 -28.90 26.13 -25.88
C CYS A 15 -27.52 25.81 -25.30
N THR A 16 -27.38 25.97 -23.99
CA THR A 16 -26.30 25.40 -23.18
C THR A 16 -26.51 23.89 -23.04
N PRO A 17 -25.61 23.02 -23.54
CA PRO A 17 -25.66 21.61 -23.16
C PRO A 17 -25.16 21.48 -21.71
N SER A 18 -26.04 21.00 -20.83
CA SER A 18 -25.68 20.57 -19.49
C SER A 18 -24.69 19.41 -19.61
N LEU A 19 -23.46 19.63 -19.17
CA LEU A 19 -22.44 18.61 -19.02
C LEU A 19 -22.92 17.61 -17.96
N VAL A 20 -23.38 16.45 -18.43
CA VAL A 20 -23.59 15.27 -17.60
C VAL A 20 -22.24 14.90 -17.02
N GLY A 21 -22.10 15.05 -15.70
CA GLY A 21 -20.92 14.63 -14.97
C GLY A 21 -20.72 13.13 -15.12
N LEU A 22 -19.72 12.74 -15.92
CA LEU A 22 -19.15 11.41 -15.86
C LEU A 22 -18.52 11.29 -14.47
N THR A 23 -19.16 10.51 -13.59
CA THR A 23 -18.45 10.01 -12.42
C THR A 23 -17.21 9.28 -12.93
N PRO A 24 -16.00 9.64 -12.49
CA PRO A 24 -14.82 8.86 -12.87
C PRO A 24 -15.06 7.45 -12.36
N THR A 25 -15.16 6.49 -13.29
CA THR A 25 -15.10 5.08 -12.93
C THR A 25 -13.77 4.88 -12.22
N PRO A 26 -13.75 4.41 -10.96
CA PRO A 26 -12.49 4.18 -10.26
C PRO A 26 -11.63 3.27 -11.14
N PRO A 27 -10.35 3.60 -11.34
CA PRO A 27 -9.47 2.80 -12.18
C PRO A 27 -9.51 1.35 -11.69
N ALA A 28 -9.67 0.40 -12.61
CA ALA A 28 -9.59 -1.02 -12.30
C ALA A 28 -8.31 -1.28 -11.47
N PRO A 29 -8.40 -2.07 -10.37
CA PRO A 29 -7.26 -2.29 -9.51
C PRO A 29 -6.11 -2.91 -10.33
N PRO A 30 -4.88 -2.38 -10.23
CA PRO A 30 -3.74 -2.94 -10.95
C PRO A 30 -3.50 -4.40 -10.50
N PRO A 31 -2.97 -5.26 -11.38
CA PRO A 31 -2.79 -6.69 -11.07
C PRO A 31 -2.00 -6.91 -9.77
N GLY A 32 -2.60 -7.74 -8.90
CA GLY A 32 -2.04 -8.39 -7.71
C GLY A 32 -0.98 -7.62 -6.94
N ALA A 33 -1.37 -6.92 -5.88
CA ALA A 33 -0.39 -6.35 -4.97
C ALA A 33 0.31 -7.46 -4.17
N VAL A 34 1.62 -7.31 -3.99
CA VAL A 34 2.40 -8.22 -3.16
C VAL A 34 2.20 -7.83 -1.71
N LEU A 35 1.44 -8.64 -0.97
CA LEU A 35 1.20 -8.51 0.46
C LEU A 35 2.12 -9.43 1.25
N HIS A 36 2.78 -8.89 2.27
CA HIS A 36 3.56 -9.64 3.24
C HIS A 36 3.28 -9.19 4.67
N PHE A 37 3.29 -10.15 5.61
CA PHE A 37 3.33 -9.88 7.05
C PHE A 37 4.74 -10.19 7.54
N ARG A 38 5.40 -9.19 8.13
CA ARG A 38 6.81 -9.25 8.54
C ARG A 38 6.99 -8.80 9.99
N PRO A 39 7.90 -9.38 10.79
CA PRO A 39 8.23 -8.83 12.09
C PRO A 39 9.01 -7.51 11.94
N VAL A 40 8.73 -6.53 12.79
CA VAL A 40 9.52 -5.30 12.85
C VAL A 40 10.74 -5.54 13.75
N LEU A 41 11.93 -5.38 13.17
CA LEU A 41 13.20 -5.49 13.89
C LEU A 41 13.62 -4.13 14.46
N ALA A 42 13.44 -3.05 13.69
CA ALA A 42 13.72 -1.68 14.10
C ALA A 42 12.83 -0.67 13.38
N VAL A 43 12.66 0.52 13.97
CA VAL A 43 12.09 1.70 13.31
C VAL A 43 12.95 2.92 13.59
N SER A 44 13.01 3.85 12.65
CA SER A 44 13.50 5.21 12.87
C SER A 44 12.54 6.21 12.25
N THR A 45 12.19 7.25 12.99
CA THR A 45 11.37 8.35 12.48
C THR A 45 12.26 9.26 11.63
N SER A 46 11.88 9.47 10.37
CA SER A 46 12.51 10.52 9.56
C SER A 46 12.10 11.88 10.10
N THR A 47 13.05 12.76 10.38
CA THR A 47 12.80 14.12 10.90
C THR A 47 12.19 15.07 9.87
N THR A 48 11.90 14.60 8.65
CA THR A 48 11.27 15.39 7.58
C THR A 48 9.91 14.79 7.23
N PRO A 49 8.79 15.50 7.47
CA PRO A 49 7.47 15.02 7.12
C PRO A 49 7.29 15.09 5.60
N THR A 50 7.60 13.99 4.91
CA THR A 50 7.11 13.73 3.56
C THR A 50 6.04 12.66 3.69
N SER A 51 4.79 13.09 3.84
CA SER A 51 3.66 12.17 3.81
C SER A 51 3.58 11.52 2.44
N ILE A 52 3.69 10.20 2.38
CA ILE A 52 3.46 9.45 1.15
C ILE A 52 1.95 9.24 1.02
N THR A 53 1.31 10.06 0.19
CA THR A 53 -0.13 9.95 -0.12
C THR A 53 -0.37 8.80 -1.09
N GLY A 54 -1.32 7.90 -0.80
CA GLY A 54 -1.67 6.73 -1.61
C GLY A 54 -0.83 5.46 -1.39
N ILE A 55 -1.28 4.33 -1.96
CA ILE A 55 -0.58 3.04 -1.93
C ILE A 55 0.27 2.90 -3.21
N PRO A 56 1.59 2.60 -3.13
CA PRO A 56 2.46 2.61 -4.29
C PRO A 56 2.05 1.57 -5.32
N ARG A 57 2.02 2.03 -6.58
CA ARG A 57 1.94 1.17 -7.76
C ARG A 57 3.30 0.55 -8.03
N LYS A 58 3.31 -0.63 -8.65
CA LYS A 58 4.52 -1.29 -9.11
C LYS A 58 5.18 -0.44 -10.21
N ALA A 59 6.41 0.04 -9.99
CA ALA A 59 7.18 0.83 -10.96
C ALA A 59 7.63 0.00 -12.19
N GLU A 60 7.93 0.63 -13.33
CA GLU A 60 8.54 -0.02 -14.50
C GLU A 60 9.96 -0.56 -14.18
N PRO A 61 10.39 -1.69 -14.75
CA PRO A 61 11.59 -2.37 -14.30
C PRO A 61 12.86 -1.75 -14.90
N ASP A 62 13.47 -0.79 -14.21
CA ASP A 62 14.92 -0.58 -14.35
C ASP A 62 15.64 -1.70 -13.57
N THR A 63 16.07 -2.72 -14.31
CA THR A 63 16.73 -3.90 -13.72
C THR A 63 17.98 -3.57 -12.89
N ALA A 64 18.71 -2.49 -13.22
CA ALA A 64 19.89 -2.07 -12.47
C ALA A 64 19.49 -1.42 -11.15
N ALA A 65 18.50 -0.53 -11.17
CA ALA A 65 17.94 0.07 -9.96
C ALA A 65 17.33 -0.98 -9.02
N VAL A 66 16.63 -1.99 -9.57
CA VAL A 66 16.09 -3.11 -8.79
C VAL A 66 17.21 -3.94 -8.15
N ALA A 67 18.25 -4.28 -8.92
CA ALA A 67 19.37 -5.09 -8.42
C ALA A 67 20.14 -4.36 -7.30
N GLU A 68 20.40 -3.06 -7.47
CA GLU A 68 21.05 -2.24 -6.45
C GLU A 68 20.16 -2.10 -5.20
N ALA A 69 18.87 -1.81 -5.38
CA ALA A 69 17.93 -1.70 -4.27
C ALA A 69 17.83 -3.01 -3.48
N ARG A 70 17.80 -4.16 -4.15
CA ARG A 70 17.83 -5.47 -3.49
C ARG A 70 19.11 -5.67 -2.69
N ARG A 71 20.28 -5.38 -3.28
CA ARG A 71 21.58 -5.54 -2.62
C ARG A 71 21.66 -4.75 -1.31
N VAL A 72 21.16 -3.51 -1.31
CA VAL A 72 21.25 -2.62 -0.15
C VAL A 72 20.15 -2.89 0.88
N ARG A 73 18.92 -3.15 0.44
CA ARG A 73 17.75 -3.22 1.33
C ARG A 73 17.40 -4.63 1.78
N GLN A 74 18.01 -5.66 1.19
CA GLN A 74 17.76 -7.06 1.52
C GLN A 74 19.05 -7.84 1.81
N ASP A 75 20.07 -7.16 2.33
CA ASP A 75 21.28 -7.82 2.81
C ASP A 75 20.91 -8.82 3.94
N PRO A 76 21.29 -10.12 3.82
CA PRO A 76 21.01 -11.11 4.86
C PRO A 76 21.60 -10.79 6.24
N GLY A 77 22.62 -9.94 6.30
CA GLY A 77 23.25 -9.44 7.52
C GLY A 77 22.53 -8.28 8.19
N LEU A 78 21.39 -7.81 7.68
CA LEU A 78 20.59 -6.77 8.33
C LEU A 78 20.08 -7.25 9.69
N THR A 79 20.52 -6.58 10.76
CA THR A 79 20.04 -6.79 12.13
C THR A 79 19.32 -5.53 12.65
N GLY A 80 18.44 -5.70 13.64
CA GLY A 80 17.60 -4.62 14.20
C GLY A 80 18.34 -3.55 15.02
N GLU A 81 19.67 -3.54 15.03
CA GLU A 81 20.48 -2.67 15.89
C GLU A 81 20.91 -1.37 15.21
N THR A 82 20.79 -1.28 13.88
CA THR A 82 21.08 -0.04 13.15
C THR A 82 20.12 0.07 11.98
N VAL A 83 19.21 1.03 12.05
CA VAL A 83 18.48 1.46 10.86
C VAL A 83 19.52 2.19 10.00
N PRO A 84 19.86 1.69 8.79
CA PRO A 84 20.80 2.39 7.92
C PRO A 84 20.27 3.80 7.66
N SER A 85 21.16 4.75 7.33
CA SER A 85 20.81 6.11 6.88
C SER A 85 20.12 6.06 5.51
N PHE A 86 18.97 5.40 5.46
CA PHE A 86 18.13 5.18 4.31
C PHE A 86 17.10 6.31 4.24
N SER A 87 17.01 6.95 3.08
CA SER A 87 16.00 7.96 2.81
C SER A 87 14.92 7.35 1.92
N CYS A 88 13.66 7.60 2.26
CA CYS A 88 12.52 7.11 1.48
C CYS A 88 12.55 7.69 0.07
N PRO A 89 12.68 6.85 -0.98
CA PRO A 89 12.64 7.35 -2.35
C PRO A 89 11.20 7.71 -2.73
N ALA A 90 11.03 8.67 -3.64
CA ALA A 90 9.71 9.05 -4.17
C ALA A 90 9.08 7.90 -4.99
N GLU A 91 9.90 7.14 -5.70
CA GLU A 91 9.50 5.92 -6.40
C GLU A 91 10.34 4.74 -5.88
N ASP A 92 9.68 3.65 -5.52
CA ASP A 92 10.38 2.46 -5.01
C ASP A 92 10.65 1.46 -6.14
N PRO A 93 11.91 1.29 -6.60
CA PRO A 93 12.23 0.31 -7.63
C PRO A 93 11.95 -1.14 -7.19
N LEU A 94 11.99 -1.41 -5.88
CA LEU A 94 11.76 -2.73 -5.30
C LEU A 94 10.26 -3.04 -5.09
N ALA A 95 9.36 -2.09 -5.32
CA ALA A 95 7.91 -2.26 -5.15
C ALA A 95 7.37 -3.51 -5.84
N GLY A 96 6.94 -4.49 -5.03
CA GLY A 96 6.38 -5.77 -5.49
C GLY A 96 7.41 -6.70 -6.15
N ARG A 97 8.70 -6.50 -5.86
CA ARG A 97 9.81 -7.30 -6.38
C ARG A 97 10.77 -7.74 -5.27
N ASP A 98 10.49 -7.46 -4.01
CA ASP A 98 11.31 -7.91 -2.90
C ASP A 98 11.33 -9.44 -2.77
N ASP A 99 12.41 -9.97 -2.21
CA ASP A 99 12.46 -11.39 -1.82
C ASP A 99 11.81 -11.55 -0.43
N PRO A 100 10.73 -12.35 -0.30
CA PRO A 100 10.08 -12.59 0.99
C PRO A 100 10.99 -13.31 1.99
N ALA A 101 11.97 -14.10 1.54
CA ALA A 101 12.85 -14.85 2.43
C ALA A 101 13.96 -13.99 3.07
N LEU A 102 14.16 -12.78 2.57
CA LEU A 102 15.22 -11.88 3.06
C LEU A 102 14.65 -10.76 3.94
N PRO A 103 15.47 -10.17 4.83
CA PRO A 103 15.14 -8.92 5.50
C PRO A 103 14.79 -7.81 4.50
N LEU A 104 14.15 -6.75 4.99
CA LEU A 104 13.77 -5.61 4.17
C LEU A 104 13.93 -4.29 4.95
N VAL A 105 14.75 -3.39 4.44
CA VAL A 105 14.71 -1.96 4.80
C VAL A 105 13.69 -1.26 3.93
N THR A 106 12.71 -0.59 4.53
CA THR A 106 11.68 0.09 3.75
C THR A 106 11.01 1.22 4.51
N CYS A 107 10.10 1.94 3.86
CA CYS A 107 9.38 3.06 4.44
C CYS A 107 7.94 2.71 4.80
N GLY A 108 7.42 3.43 5.80
CA GLY A 108 6.00 3.55 6.06
C GLY A 108 5.40 4.80 5.42
N ARG A 109 4.07 4.87 5.44
CA ARG A 109 3.29 6.02 4.93
C ARG A 109 3.61 7.33 5.64
N ASP A 110 3.97 7.23 6.90
CA ASP A 110 4.36 8.32 7.79
C ASP A 110 5.81 8.80 7.58
N GLY A 111 6.53 8.23 6.61
CA GLY A 111 7.94 8.51 6.37
C GLY A 111 8.89 7.82 7.35
N SER A 112 8.38 6.98 8.26
CA SER A 112 9.22 6.17 9.13
C SER A 112 9.98 5.12 8.32
N VAL A 113 11.25 4.88 8.68
CA VAL A 113 12.09 3.83 8.10
C VAL A 113 12.02 2.60 8.99
N TYR A 114 11.69 1.46 8.41
CA TYR A 114 11.58 0.17 9.06
C TYR A 114 12.69 -0.77 8.61
N VAL A 115 13.23 -1.53 9.55
CA VAL A 115 13.99 -2.76 9.27
C VAL A 115 13.09 -3.93 9.63
N LEU A 116 12.74 -4.73 8.64
CA LEU A 116 11.82 -5.85 8.75
C LEU A 116 12.56 -7.16 8.59
N GLY A 117 12.10 -8.19 9.30
CA GLY A 117 12.58 -9.55 9.06
C GLY A 117 11.98 -10.17 7.78
N PRO A 118 12.33 -11.42 7.48
CA PRO A 118 11.67 -12.21 6.45
C PRO A 118 10.14 -12.23 6.62
N ALA A 119 9.43 -12.42 5.51
CA ALA A 119 7.98 -12.57 5.50
C ALA A 119 7.58 -13.88 6.18
N GLU A 120 6.66 -13.77 7.13
CA GLU A 120 6.10 -14.92 7.85
C GLU A 120 4.81 -15.39 7.17
N LEU A 121 4.03 -14.44 6.61
CA LEU A 121 2.86 -14.71 5.78
C LEU A 121 2.88 -13.85 4.52
N ASP A 122 2.13 -14.29 3.51
CA ASP A 122 1.94 -13.61 2.24
C ASP A 122 0.48 -13.69 1.78
N ARG A 123 0.18 -13.10 0.61
CA ARG A 123 -1.13 -13.14 -0.03
C ARG A 123 -1.76 -14.54 -0.12
N SER A 124 -0.98 -15.61 -0.34
CA SER A 124 -1.53 -16.97 -0.49
C SER A 124 -2.19 -17.52 0.79
N HIS A 125 -1.90 -16.91 1.94
CA HIS A 125 -2.49 -17.26 3.23
C HIS A 125 -3.82 -16.55 3.48
N VAL A 126 -4.17 -15.54 2.69
CA VAL A 126 -5.40 -14.75 2.82
C VAL A 126 -6.52 -15.39 2.00
N GLU A 127 -7.64 -15.66 2.65
CA GLU A 127 -8.87 -16.14 2.00
C GLU A 127 -9.64 -14.96 1.39
N ASP A 128 -9.84 -13.91 2.19
CA ASP A 128 -10.67 -12.76 1.83
C ASP A 128 -10.21 -11.48 2.57
N ALA A 129 -10.55 -10.32 2.02
CA ALA A 129 -10.36 -9.04 2.67
C ALA A 129 -11.41 -8.01 2.24
N GLU A 130 -11.98 -7.32 3.22
CA GLU A 130 -13.05 -6.35 3.04
C GLU A 130 -12.69 -5.04 3.75
N ALA A 131 -13.03 -3.90 3.15
CA ALA A 131 -12.97 -2.62 3.82
C ALA A 131 -14.23 -2.39 4.66
N ARG A 132 -14.06 -1.86 5.88
CA ARG A 132 -15.11 -1.42 6.79
C ARG A 132 -14.77 -0.02 7.28
N GLY A 133 -15.17 1.01 6.53
CA GLY A 133 -14.71 2.37 6.75
C GLY A 133 -13.21 2.47 6.48
N GLU A 134 -12.44 3.03 7.42
CA GLU A 134 -10.97 3.22 7.31
C GLU A 134 -10.16 1.97 7.75
N VAL A 135 -10.82 0.83 7.97
CA VAL A 135 -10.20 -0.43 8.42
C VAL A 135 -10.37 -1.50 7.35
N VAL A 136 -9.32 -2.30 7.12
CA VAL A 136 -9.42 -3.52 6.29
C VAL A 136 -9.45 -4.74 7.18
N GLU A 137 -10.53 -5.51 7.11
CA GLU A 137 -10.64 -6.81 7.75
C GLU A 137 -10.09 -7.88 6.81
N VAL A 138 -9.16 -8.69 7.29
CA VAL A 138 -8.53 -9.79 6.54
C VAL A 138 -8.93 -11.10 7.18
N ARG A 139 -9.48 -12.01 6.38
CA ARG A 139 -9.73 -13.40 6.78
C ARG A 139 -8.65 -14.29 6.18
N PHE A 140 -8.00 -15.08 7.01
CA PHE A 140 -7.01 -16.04 6.56
C PHE A 140 -7.66 -17.37 6.20
N THR A 141 -7.04 -18.08 5.26
CA THR A 141 -7.29 -19.50 5.07
C THR A 141 -7.00 -20.27 6.38
N VAL A 142 -7.54 -21.47 6.55
CA VAL A 142 -7.24 -22.32 7.73
C VAL A 142 -5.74 -22.44 8.03
N PRO A 143 -4.86 -22.85 7.08
CA PRO A 143 -3.42 -22.90 7.35
C PRO A 143 -2.81 -21.50 7.60
N GLY A 144 -3.33 -20.46 6.95
CA GLY A 144 -2.93 -19.08 7.19
C GLY A 144 -3.26 -18.60 8.61
N GLY A 145 -4.43 -18.93 9.13
CA GLY A 145 -4.87 -18.58 10.48
C GLY A 145 -4.01 -19.23 11.56
N VAL A 146 -3.62 -20.51 11.37
CA VAL A 146 -2.67 -21.20 12.27
C VAL A 146 -1.31 -20.49 12.25
N ARG A 147 -0.79 -20.21 11.07
CA ARG A 147 0.48 -19.50 10.91
C ARG A 147 0.45 -18.08 11.49
N TRP A 148 -0.67 -17.38 11.35
CA TRP A 148 -0.90 -16.06 11.94
C TRP A 148 -0.92 -16.12 13.47
N ALA A 149 -1.58 -17.12 14.05
CA ALA A 149 -1.59 -17.35 15.48
C ALA A 149 -0.18 -17.62 16.03
N ASP A 150 0.59 -18.49 15.36
CA ASP A 150 1.98 -18.79 15.75
C ASP A 150 2.89 -17.56 15.61
N PHE A 151 2.72 -16.80 14.52
CA PHE A 151 3.49 -15.59 14.27
C PHE A 151 3.20 -14.51 15.32
N THR A 152 1.94 -14.21 15.59
CA THR A 152 1.56 -13.22 16.61
C THR A 152 1.93 -13.68 18.02
N GLY A 153 1.78 -14.97 18.34
CA GLY A 153 2.19 -15.55 19.62
C GLY A 153 3.69 -15.39 19.91
N ARG A 154 4.55 -15.55 18.90
CA ARG A 154 6.01 -15.29 19.03
C ARG A 154 6.39 -13.82 19.10
N ASN A 155 5.46 -12.91 18.79
CA ASN A 155 5.72 -11.47 18.68
C ASN A 155 4.88 -10.63 19.65
N VAL A 156 4.32 -11.23 20.72
CA VAL A 156 3.65 -10.48 21.79
C VAL A 156 4.59 -9.42 22.38
N GLY A 157 4.10 -8.19 22.53
CA GLY A 157 4.87 -7.02 22.95
C GLY A 157 5.77 -6.42 21.86
N ARG A 158 5.77 -6.97 20.64
CA ARG A 158 6.54 -6.50 19.49
C ARG A 158 5.61 -6.04 18.37
N ARG A 159 6.15 -5.25 17.43
CA ARG A 159 5.39 -4.81 16.25
C ARG A 159 5.48 -5.81 15.12
N VAL A 160 4.37 -5.98 14.41
CA VAL A 160 4.29 -6.75 13.16
C VAL A 160 3.84 -5.81 12.07
N ALA A 161 4.56 -5.80 10.95
CA ALA A 161 4.29 -4.95 9.81
C ALA A 161 3.44 -5.68 8.77
N VAL A 162 2.45 -4.97 8.26
CA VAL A 162 1.73 -5.30 7.03
C VAL A 162 2.35 -4.49 5.92
N VAL A 163 2.88 -5.18 4.90
CA VAL A 163 3.67 -4.60 3.82
C VAL A 163 2.98 -4.87 2.50
N VAL A 164 2.78 -3.82 1.69
CA VAL A 164 2.17 -3.91 0.37
C VAL A 164 3.09 -3.25 -0.65
N ASN A 165 3.58 -4.04 -1.61
CA ASN A 165 4.56 -3.60 -2.60
C ASN A 165 5.71 -2.81 -1.93
N THR A 166 6.40 -3.48 -1.00
CA THR A 166 7.47 -2.94 -0.14
C THR A 166 7.09 -1.80 0.81
N LEU A 167 5.92 -1.17 0.73
CA LEU A 167 5.51 -0.11 1.67
C LEU A 167 4.86 -0.67 2.93
N VAL A 168 5.29 -0.22 4.11
CA VAL A 168 4.61 -0.52 5.38
C VAL A 168 3.33 0.31 5.47
N VAL A 169 2.19 -0.37 5.37
CA VAL A 169 0.88 0.27 5.46
C VAL A 169 0.36 0.29 6.90
N SER A 170 0.77 -0.68 7.72
CA SER A 170 0.42 -0.76 9.14
C SER A 170 1.52 -1.50 9.91
N ALA A 171 1.80 -1.09 11.15
CA ALA A 171 2.79 -1.74 12.01
C ALA A 171 2.40 -1.73 13.51
N PRO A 172 1.24 -2.31 13.89
CA PRO A 172 0.77 -2.30 15.26
C PRO A 172 1.61 -3.19 16.18
N THR A 173 1.58 -2.89 17.48
CA THR A 173 2.11 -3.77 18.52
C THR A 173 1.13 -4.91 18.77
N VAL A 174 1.61 -6.14 18.74
CA VAL A 174 0.83 -7.33 19.09
C VAL A 174 0.68 -7.37 20.61
N GLN A 175 -0.56 -7.28 21.09
CA GLN A 175 -0.85 -7.29 22.53
C GLN A 175 -0.99 -8.71 23.08
N GLU A 176 -1.51 -9.63 22.27
CA GLU A 176 -1.69 -11.04 22.59
C GLU A 176 -1.68 -11.88 21.31
N ALA A 177 -1.58 -13.20 21.45
CA ALA A 177 -1.66 -14.10 20.30
C ALA A 177 -3.05 -14.02 19.65
N ILE A 178 -3.11 -13.85 18.33
CA ILE A 178 -4.36 -13.69 17.58
C ILE A 178 -4.73 -15.04 16.96
N THR A 179 -5.63 -15.76 17.62
CA THR A 179 -6.03 -17.14 17.24
C THR A 179 -7.34 -17.20 16.45
N GLY A 180 -8.00 -16.07 16.22
CA GLY A 180 -9.32 -15.99 15.57
C GLY A 180 -9.34 -16.21 14.06
N GLY A 181 -8.19 -16.43 13.42
CA GLY A 181 -8.11 -16.63 11.96
C GLY A 181 -8.35 -15.37 11.12
N SER A 182 -8.38 -14.19 11.75
CA SER A 182 -8.54 -12.89 11.09
C SER A 182 -7.58 -11.85 11.64
N ALA A 183 -7.43 -10.75 10.90
CA ALA A 183 -6.68 -9.57 11.30
C ALA A 183 -7.42 -8.30 10.88
N GLN A 184 -7.16 -7.21 11.58
CA GLN A 184 -7.58 -5.87 11.18
C GLN A 184 -6.34 -5.05 10.82
N ILE A 185 -6.35 -4.46 9.64
CA ILE A 185 -5.33 -3.54 9.16
C ILE A 185 -5.90 -2.13 9.31
N SER A 186 -5.33 -1.36 10.23
CA SER A 186 -5.66 0.03 10.46
C SER A 186 -4.43 0.93 10.30
N GLY A 187 -4.66 2.20 10.02
CA GLY A 187 -3.61 3.17 9.72
C GLY A 187 -4.23 4.50 9.28
N PRO A 188 -3.42 5.46 8.82
CA PRO A 188 -3.91 6.74 8.32
C PRO A 188 -4.49 6.57 6.91
N PHE A 189 -5.50 5.71 6.76
CA PHE A 189 -6.20 5.47 5.50
C PHE A 189 -7.48 6.29 5.44
N THR A 190 -7.83 6.75 4.25
CA THR A 190 -9.23 7.09 3.96
C THR A 190 -10.04 5.83 3.66
N GLU A 191 -11.37 5.91 3.72
CA GLU A 191 -12.25 4.79 3.34
C GLU A 191 -11.95 4.28 1.92
N ALA A 192 -11.76 5.18 0.95
CA ALA A 192 -11.40 4.82 -0.41
C ALA A 192 -10.03 4.11 -0.51
N GLU A 193 -9.05 4.50 0.32
CA GLU A 193 -7.75 3.82 0.38
C GLU A 193 -7.85 2.44 1.04
N ALA A 194 -8.73 2.27 2.02
CA ALA A 194 -9.02 0.97 2.63
C ALA A 194 -9.70 0.03 1.62
N GLU A 195 -10.66 0.52 0.82
CA GLU A 195 -11.27 -0.23 -0.28
C GLU A 195 -10.24 -0.64 -1.34
N GLU A 196 -9.35 0.28 -1.74
CA GLU A 196 -8.26 -0.04 -2.67
C GLU A 196 -7.34 -1.12 -2.09
N LEU A 197 -6.95 -0.98 -0.82
CA LEU A 197 -6.12 -1.95 -0.12
C LEU A 197 -6.79 -3.33 -0.08
N ALA A 198 -8.08 -3.39 0.29
CA ALA A 198 -8.84 -4.63 0.35
C ALA A 198 -8.89 -5.33 -1.02
N GLY A 199 -9.21 -4.60 -2.10
CA GLY A 199 -9.24 -5.14 -3.46
C GLY A 199 -7.87 -5.66 -3.93
N ARG A 200 -6.79 -4.97 -3.54
CA ARG A 200 -5.40 -5.39 -3.82
C ARG A 200 -4.98 -6.62 -3.05
N VAL A 201 -5.50 -6.79 -1.83
CA VAL A 201 -5.27 -7.94 -0.95
C VAL A 201 -6.14 -9.13 -1.33
N THR A 202 -7.30 -8.95 -1.97
CA THR A 202 -8.12 -10.08 -2.48
C THR A 202 -7.78 -10.48 -3.92
N GLY A 203 -7.05 -9.65 -4.66
CA GLY A 203 -6.56 -9.99 -6.00
C GLY A 203 -7.70 -10.18 -7.00
N GLY A 204 -8.10 -9.08 -7.64
CA GLY A 204 -8.80 -9.13 -8.93
C GLY A 204 -7.87 -9.58 -10.06
#